data_AF-A0A517LC95-F1
#
_entry.id   AF-A0A517LC95-F1
#
_cell.length_a   1.000
_cell.length_b   1.000
_cell.length_c   1.000
_cell.angle_alpha   90.00
_cell.angle_beta   90.00
_cell.angle_gamma   90.00
#
_symmetry.space_group_name_H-M   'P 1'
#
loop_
_entity.id
_entity.type
_entity.pdbx_description
1 polymer ?
#
loop_
_entity_poly.entity_id
_entity_poly.type
_entity_poly.pdbx_seq_one_letter_code
_entity_poly.pdbx_strand_id
1 'polypeptide(L)'
;MRTLTVRMLEPCHLKKPGETPHPEFRPGGTRIASPTFRDYLNTIKALFKHHASPTNFPGLISFNPSSHRQINTPQMHILGIQNGSQNGNSSILLKAALLSAQKADPTITTSYIHIQSVSIPRNPVPLPAAASTNTGIVPTSNNIPSPIYPVPDDREAVRNAILDANALIFSSAVYSHQPPGALKAVLDTILGPFADASMAHRFAAGQARGDERYADAKFDPRLLRHRVVGFMAVAGSPFLSQITMALPTLHQMPYCLHAKVVDQIVFRGFAVPGAVLLDEAKTVRRAEVLGRNVVSQMGKSFDEAVFLGERREGDCPFCHLSTIEVDYTRGNEIGCITCGHRGRLVVGDDGRIGPKWDEGEKESCITMAGKEKHQDDIMGAVAGELKKIETVKEKKEEWDRVSIPRAQIPSLDAKL
;
A
#
# COMPACT_ATOMS: atom_id res chain seq x y z
N MET A 1 -22.26 -43.85 40.30
CA MET A 1 -21.98 -43.82 38.85
C MET A 1 -23.29 -43.62 38.11
N ARG A 2 -23.54 -42.41 37.60
CA ARG A 2 -24.72 -42.09 36.77
C ARG A 2 -24.29 -42.12 35.32
N THR A 3 -24.82 -43.05 34.56
CA THR A 3 -24.59 -43.21 33.12
C THR A 3 -25.51 -42.23 32.39
N LEU A 4 -24.93 -41.26 31.68
CA LEU A 4 -25.65 -40.29 30.86
C LEU A 4 -25.93 -40.92 29.49
N THR A 5 -27.21 -41.18 29.20
CA THR A 5 -27.68 -41.60 27.89
C THR A 5 -27.94 -40.36 27.03
N VAL A 6 -27.12 -40.15 26.00
CA VAL A 6 -27.32 -39.06 25.02
C VAL A 6 -28.45 -39.46 24.08
N ARG A 7 -29.56 -38.70 24.08
CA ARG A 7 -30.63 -38.80 23.07
C ARG A 7 -30.10 -38.29 21.72
N MET A 8 -30.14 -39.12 20.70
CA MET A 8 -29.97 -38.69 19.31
C MET A 8 -31.20 -37.87 18.89
N LEU A 9 -30.97 -36.67 18.35
CA LEU A 9 -31.99 -35.88 17.67
C LEU A 9 -32.15 -36.42 16.24
N GLU A 10 -33.39 -36.55 15.78
CA GLU A 10 -33.76 -37.04 14.45
C GLU A 10 -33.26 -36.11 13.30
N PRO A 11 -33.04 -36.64 12.08
CA PRO A 11 -32.52 -35.87 10.97
C PRO A 11 -33.54 -34.85 10.45
N CYS A 12 -33.13 -33.59 10.35
CA CYS A 12 -33.87 -32.54 9.69
C CYS A 12 -33.97 -32.83 8.18
N HIS A 13 -35.18 -33.01 7.66
CA HIS A 13 -35.45 -33.19 6.23
C HIS A 13 -35.13 -31.91 5.44
N LEU A 14 -33.91 -31.83 4.88
CA LEU A 14 -33.56 -30.82 3.89
C LEU A 14 -34.23 -31.16 2.55
N LYS A 15 -35.16 -30.30 2.11
CA LYS A 15 -35.74 -30.32 0.76
C LYS A 15 -34.63 -30.18 -0.29
N LYS A 16 -34.69 -31.01 -1.34
CA LYS A 16 -33.82 -30.93 -2.53
C LYS A 16 -33.94 -29.54 -3.17
N PRO A 17 -32.84 -28.85 -3.52
CA PRO A 17 -32.90 -27.63 -4.31
C PRO A 17 -33.33 -27.97 -5.74
N GLY A 18 -34.40 -27.31 -6.20
CA GLY A 18 -34.83 -27.33 -7.58
C GLY A 18 -33.82 -26.61 -8.47
N GLU A 19 -33.67 -27.13 -9.68
CA GLU A 19 -32.88 -26.59 -10.77
C GLU A 19 -33.30 -25.15 -11.07
N THR A 20 -32.38 -24.21 -10.86
CA THR A 20 -32.44 -22.88 -11.48
C THR A 20 -31.35 -22.84 -12.54
N PRO A 21 -31.65 -22.50 -13.80
CA PRO A 21 -30.62 -22.46 -14.83
C PRO A 21 -29.71 -21.25 -14.57
N HIS A 22 -28.43 -21.52 -14.36
CA HIS A 22 -27.37 -20.51 -14.38
C HIS A 22 -27.30 -19.88 -15.79
N PRO A 23 -27.14 -18.55 -15.91
CA PRO A 23 -26.93 -17.95 -17.22
C PRO A 23 -25.56 -18.34 -17.76
N GLU A 24 -25.56 -19.04 -18.91
CA GLU A 24 -24.36 -19.30 -19.72
C GLU A 24 -23.69 -17.96 -20.11
N PHE A 25 -22.43 -17.78 -19.71
CA PHE A 25 -21.60 -16.69 -20.20
C PHE A 25 -21.12 -17.05 -21.61
N ARG A 26 -21.76 -16.50 -22.65
CA ARG A 26 -21.28 -16.58 -24.04
C ARG A 26 -20.45 -15.33 -24.37
N PRO A 27 -19.21 -15.45 -24.89
CA PRO A 27 -18.45 -14.31 -25.38
C PRO A 27 -18.98 -13.91 -26.77
N GLY A 28 -20.05 -13.11 -26.78
CA GLY A 28 -20.59 -12.48 -27.98
C GLY A 28 -20.14 -11.03 -28.08
N GLY A 29 -19.17 -10.77 -28.96
CA GLY A 29 -18.67 -9.42 -29.23
C GLY A 29 -19.70 -8.55 -29.95
N THR A 30 -20.11 -7.47 -29.30
CA THR A 30 -20.53 -6.23 -29.95
C THR A 30 -19.72 -5.10 -29.36
N ARG A 31 -18.78 -4.55 -30.15
CA ARG A 31 -18.03 -3.33 -29.80
C ARG A 31 -19.02 -2.17 -29.74
N ILE A 32 -19.55 -1.88 -28.56
CA ILE A 32 -20.11 -0.58 -28.24
C ILE A 32 -18.91 0.27 -27.81
N ALA A 33 -18.63 1.34 -28.56
CA ALA A 33 -17.56 2.27 -28.23
C ALA A 33 -17.77 2.78 -26.79
N SER A 34 -16.81 2.50 -25.91
CA SER A 34 -16.78 3.05 -24.56
C SER A 34 -16.71 4.58 -24.63
N PRO A 35 -17.51 5.32 -23.84
CA PRO A 35 -17.36 6.76 -23.71
C PRO A 35 -15.92 7.10 -23.36
N THR A 36 -15.36 8.10 -24.01
CA THR A 36 -13.97 8.48 -23.78
C THR A 36 -13.86 9.20 -22.45
N PHE A 37 -12.70 9.14 -21.79
CA PHE A 37 -12.40 9.96 -20.62
C PHE A 37 -12.62 11.48 -20.85
N ARG A 38 -12.68 11.92 -22.12
CA ARG A 38 -13.08 13.28 -22.51
C ARG A 38 -14.54 13.58 -22.14
N ASP A 39 -15.44 12.61 -22.28
CA ASP A 39 -16.85 12.72 -21.92
C ASP A 39 -17.01 12.84 -20.40
N TYR A 40 -16.14 12.16 -19.64
CA TYR A 40 -16.04 12.28 -18.18
C TYR A 40 -15.59 13.68 -17.74
N LEU A 41 -14.48 14.20 -18.27
CA LEU A 41 -13.98 15.54 -17.92
C LEU A 41 -14.92 16.67 -18.37
N ASN A 42 -15.61 16.51 -19.51
CA ASN A 42 -16.60 17.49 -19.98
C ASN A 42 -17.84 17.53 -19.08
N THR A 43 -18.26 16.37 -18.53
CA THR A 43 -19.35 16.28 -17.56
C THR A 43 -18.97 16.96 -16.24
N ILE A 44 -17.74 16.75 -15.77
CA ILE A 44 -17.19 17.45 -14.60
C ILE A 44 -17.14 18.97 -14.84
N LYS A 45 -16.60 19.44 -15.98
CA LYS A 45 -16.54 20.88 -16.31
C LYS A 45 -17.92 21.53 -16.44
N ALA A 46 -18.93 20.80 -16.93
CA ALA A 46 -20.30 21.30 -17.03
C ALA A 46 -20.97 21.50 -15.65
N LEU A 47 -20.66 20.64 -14.68
CA LEU A 47 -21.19 20.74 -13.31
C LEU A 47 -20.61 21.92 -12.51
N PHE A 48 -19.42 22.42 -12.87
CA PHE A 48 -18.75 23.52 -12.15
C PHE A 48 -18.90 24.91 -12.79
N LYS A 49 -19.61 25.03 -13.93
CA LYS A 49 -19.83 26.32 -14.61
C LYS A 49 -20.70 27.33 -13.84
N HIS A 50 -21.26 26.96 -12.69
CA HIS A 50 -22.14 27.82 -11.89
C HIS A 50 -21.50 28.49 -10.65
N HIS A 51 -20.20 28.31 -10.37
CA HIS A 51 -19.58 28.90 -9.16
C HIS A 51 -18.16 29.47 -9.35
N ALA A 52 -17.98 30.43 -10.26
CA ALA A 52 -16.80 31.31 -10.20
C ALA A 52 -17.14 32.71 -10.71
N SER A 53 -17.11 33.70 -9.80
CA SER A 53 -17.03 35.12 -10.14
C SER A 53 -15.54 35.53 -10.20
N PRO A 54 -15.13 36.41 -11.13
CA PRO A 54 -13.73 36.79 -11.27
C PRO A 54 -13.39 38.01 -10.39
N THR A 55 -12.40 37.89 -9.52
CA THR A 55 -11.73 39.06 -8.94
C THR A 55 -10.21 38.91 -9.00
N ASN A 56 -9.60 39.88 -9.68
CA ASN A 56 -8.16 40.15 -9.84
C ASN A 56 -7.42 40.28 -8.51
N PHE A 57 -6.16 39.82 -8.45
CA PHE A 57 -5.10 40.46 -7.65
C PHE A 57 -3.70 40.29 -8.30
N PRO A 58 -2.80 41.28 -8.20
CA PRO A 58 -1.47 41.30 -8.83
C PRO A 58 -0.35 40.87 -7.87
N GLY A 59 0.78 40.41 -8.42
CA GLY A 59 2.01 40.19 -7.64
C GLY A 59 3.03 39.26 -8.29
N LEU A 60 3.71 39.73 -9.35
CA LEU A 60 4.89 39.07 -9.90
C LEU A 60 6.10 39.30 -8.96
N ILE A 61 6.67 38.23 -8.41
CA ILE A 61 8.02 38.23 -7.86
C ILE A 61 8.95 37.69 -8.94
N SER A 62 9.84 38.57 -9.43
CA SER A 62 10.91 38.29 -10.39
C SER A 62 11.99 37.41 -9.76
N PHE A 63 12.25 36.23 -10.32
CA PHE A 63 13.39 35.37 -9.95
C PHE A 63 14.64 35.78 -10.74
N ASN A 64 15.73 36.05 -10.01
CA ASN A 64 17.03 36.45 -10.56
C ASN A 64 17.87 35.20 -10.91
N PRO A 65 18.29 34.99 -12.18
CA PRO A 65 19.01 33.79 -12.60
C PRO A 65 20.53 34.00 -12.49
N SER A 66 21.08 33.93 -11.28
CA SER A 66 22.54 33.86 -11.12
C SER A 66 22.93 33.13 -9.83
N SER A 67 22.73 31.81 -9.82
CA SER A 67 23.58 30.94 -9.00
C SER A 67 23.80 29.63 -9.75
N HIS A 68 25.01 29.48 -10.28
CA HIS A 68 25.49 28.21 -10.78
C HIS A 68 25.64 27.26 -9.58
N ARG A 69 24.55 26.54 -9.23
CA ARG A 69 24.63 25.37 -8.37
C ARG A 69 25.32 24.27 -9.19
N GLN A 70 26.49 23.84 -8.75
CA GLN A 70 27.07 22.57 -9.15
C GLN A 70 25.99 21.49 -9.02
N ILE A 71 25.74 20.77 -10.11
CA ILE A 71 24.79 19.65 -10.13
C ILE A 71 25.47 18.51 -9.38
N ASN A 72 25.36 18.51 -8.04
CA ASN A 72 25.61 17.32 -7.25
C ASN A 72 24.59 16.27 -7.71
N THR A 73 25.07 15.18 -8.29
CA THR A 73 24.25 13.96 -8.41
C THR A 73 23.70 13.65 -7.02
N PRO A 74 22.38 13.59 -6.82
CA PRO A 74 21.82 13.42 -5.49
C PRO A 74 22.30 12.08 -4.92
N GLN A 75 22.99 12.15 -3.79
CA GLN A 75 23.53 11.00 -3.09
C GLN A 75 22.40 10.00 -2.80
N MET A 76 22.59 8.73 -3.17
CA MET A 76 21.56 7.72 -2.95
C MET A 76 21.31 7.49 -1.46
N HIS A 77 20.05 7.26 -1.08
CA HIS A 77 19.66 7.16 0.32
C HIS A 77 18.81 5.93 0.62
N ILE A 78 19.09 5.28 1.76
CA ILE A 78 18.22 4.24 2.34
C ILE A 78 17.53 4.80 3.58
N LEU A 79 16.20 4.79 3.56
CA LEU A 79 15.39 5.16 4.71
C LEU A 79 14.87 3.91 5.43
N GLY A 80 15.23 3.78 6.70
CA GLY A 80 14.66 2.80 7.62
C GLY A 80 13.31 3.24 8.18
N ILE A 81 12.31 2.36 8.16
CA ILE A 81 11.01 2.57 8.81
C ILE A 81 10.91 1.62 9.99
N GLN A 82 11.12 2.15 11.20
CA GLN A 82 11.14 1.39 12.43
C GLN A 82 9.76 1.43 13.10
N ASN A 83 9.12 0.26 13.26
CA ASN A 83 7.78 0.13 13.82
C ASN A 83 7.75 -0.87 15.00
N GLY A 84 8.13 -0.42 16.19
CA GLY A 84 8.21 -1.23 17.39
C GLY A 84 8.79 -0.41 18.52
N SER A 85 9.07 -0.99 19.69
CA SER A 85 9.63 -0.21 20.79
C SER A 85 10.98 0.43 20.41
N GLN A 86 11.19 1.68 20.84
CA GLN A 86 12.48 2.35 20.77
C GLN A 86 13.55 1.45 21.43
N ASN A 87 14.69 1.28 20.75
CA ASN A 87 15.78 0.40 21.19
C ASN A 87 15.39 -1.08 21.39
N GLY A 88 14.23 -1.50 20.89
CA GLY A 88 13.80 -2.91 20.89
C GLY A 88 14.44 -3.73 19.77
N ASN A 89 13.97 -4.98 19.63
CA ASN A 89 14.51 -5.94 18.66
C ASN A 89 14.48 -5.41 17.21
N SER A 90 13.36 -4.82 16.78
CA SER A 90 13.25 -4.25 15.43
C SER A 90 14.19 -3.07 15.21
N SER A 91 14.45 -2.25 16.24
CA SER A 91 15.41 -1.14 16.18
C SER A 91 16.85 -1.65 16.03
N ILE A 92 17.24 -2.67 16.79
CA ILE A 92 18.58 -3.29 16.71
C ILE A 92 18.81 -3.86 15.29
N LEU A 93 17.86 -4.64 14.78
CA LEU A 93 18.00 -5.27 13.47
C LEU A 93 17.98 -4.25 12.33
N LEU A 94 17.17 -3.19 12.44
CA LEU A 94 17.19 -2.11 11.45
C LEU A 94 18.56 -1.42 11.40
N LYS A 95 19.12 -1.09 12.57
CA LYS A 95 20.45 -0.46 12.66
C LYS A 95 21.54 -1.38 12.06
N ALA A 96 21.47 -2.69 12.32
CA ALA A 96 22.39 -3.65 11.72
C ALA A 96 22.29 -3.68 10.18
N ALA A 97 21.06 -3.70 9.64
CA ALA A 97 20.84 -3.66 8.20
C ALA A 97 21.36 -2.37 7.56
N LEU A 98 21.01 -1.20 8.11
CA LEU A 98 21.45 0.10 7.60
C LEU A 98 22.98 0.25 7.67
N LEU A 99 23.58 -0.13 8.80
CA LEU A 99 25.03 -0.08 8.96
C LEU A 99 25.75 -1.00 7.97
N SER A 100 25.24 -2.22 7.75
CA SER A 100 25.84 -3.13 6.77
C SER A 100 25.66 -2.65 5.34
N ALA A 101 24.56 -1.97 5.01
CA ALA A 101 24.36 -1.37 3.71
C ALA A 101 25.38 -0.25 3.45
N GLN A 102 25.53 0.67 4.40
CA GLN A 102 26.50 1.77 4.33
C GLN A 102 27.96 1.27 4.28
N LYS A 103 28.28 0.16 4.95
CA LYS A 103 29.61 -0.47 4.86
C LYS A 103 29.87 -1.09 3.49
N ALA A 104 28.85 -1.65 2.85
CA ALA A 104 28.97 -2.27 1.54
C ALA A 104 29.07 -1.23 0.41
N ASP A 105 28.42 -0.07 0.58
CA ASP A 105 28.58 1.08 -0.29
C ASP A 105 28.76 2.36 0.55
N PRO A 106 30.00 2.83 0.77
CA PRO A 106 30.26 4.03 1.54
C PRO A 106 29.73 5.33 0.92
N THR A 107 29.30 5.30 -0.35
CA THR A 107 28.83 6.49 -1.07
C THR A 107 27.37 6.83 -0.77
N ILE A 108 26.60 5.89 -0.24
CA ILE A 108 25.18 6.11 0.08
C ILE A 108 25.03 6.85 1.41
N THR A 109 23.81 7.17 1.80
CA THR A 109 23.48 7.58 3.17
C THR A 109 22.36 6.72 3.73
N THR A 110 22.30 6.62 5.05
CA THR A 110 21.22 5.91 5.75
C THR A 110 20.61 6.77 6.84
N SER A 111 19.30 6.75 6.97
CA SER A 111 18.57 7.35 8.10
C SER A 111 17.43 6.43 8.53
N TYR A 112 16.73 6.74 9.63
CA TYR A 112 15.53 6.01 10.00
C TYR A 112 14.49 6.91 10.68
N ILE A 113 13.23 6.52 10.56
CA ILE A 113 12.09 7.11 11.26
C ILE A 113 11.53 6.05 12.22
N HIS A 114 11.27 6.46 13.47
CA HIS A 114 10.53 5.66 14.43
C HIS A 114 9.05 6.04 14.38
N ILE A 115 8.21 5.13 13.92
CA ILE A 115 6.79 5.36 13.61
C ILE A 115 6.00 5.84 14.84
N GLN A 116 6.26 5.26 16.02
CA GLN A 116 5.57 5.64 17.25
C GLN A 116 5.97 7.03 17.77
N SER A 117 7.04 7.63 17.24
CA SER A 117 7.47 8.99 17.55
C SER A 117 6.97 10.04 16.57
N VAL A 118 6.27 9.64 15.50
CA VAL A 118 5.69 10.59 14.52
C VAL A 118 4.51 11.31 15.15
N SER A 119 4.55 12.64 15.18
CA SER A 119 3.45 13.47 15.65
C SER A 119 2.47 13.77 14.52
N ILE A 120 1.20 13.40 14.72
CA ILE A 120 0.11 13.72 13.79
C ILE A 120 -1.02 14.37 14.60
N PRO A 121 -1.50 15.56 14.20
CA PRO A 121 -2.63 16.19 14.87
C PRO A 121 -3.91 15.35 14.78
N ARG A 122 -4.83 15.55 15.73
CA ARG A 122 -6.17 14.94 15.67
C ARG A 122 -6.96 15.56 14.51
N ASN A 123 -7.53 14.72 13.64
CA ASN A 123 -8.29 15.13 12.45
C ASN A 123 -7.56 16.20 11.62
N PRO A 124 -6.35 15.88 11.13
CA PRO A 124 -5.56 16.88 10.46
C PRO A 124 -6.18 17.20 9.09
N VAL A 125 -6.08 18.45 8.63
CA VAL A 125 -6.55 18.82 7.29
C VAL A 125 -5.73 18.04 6.25
N PRO A 126 -6.28 17.80 5.04
CA PRO A 126 -5.50 17.19 3.97
C PRO A 126 -4.20 17.96 3.73
N LEU A 127 -3.09 17.24 3.54
CA LEU A 127 -1.83 17.90 3.14
C LEU A 127 -2.03 18.60 1.79
N PRO A 128 -1.39 19.76 1.54
CA PRO A 128 -1.47 20.44 0.25
C PRO A 128 -1.10 19.53 -0.94
N ALA A 129 -0.10 18.66 -0.76
CA ALA A 129 0.33 17.67 -1.75
C ALA A 129 -0.53 16.38 -1.79
N ALA A 130 -1.45 16.21 -0.85
CA ALA A 130 -2.43 15.12 -0.80
C ALA A 130 -3.82 15.55 -1.26
N ALA A 131 -3.95 16.76 -1.83
CA ALA A 131 -5.17 17.20 -2.51
C ALA A 131 -5.53 16.16 -3.57
N SER A 132 -6.64 15.45 -3.33
CA SER A 132 -6.93 14.17 -3.96
C SER A 132 -6.93 14.27 -5.49
N THR A 133 -6.28 13.33 -6.17
CA THR A 133 -6.51 13.05 -7.60
C THR A 133 -7.95 12.55 -7.90
N ASN A 134 -8.73 12.25 -6.85
CA ASN A 134 -10.19 12.14 -6.87
C ASN A 134 -10.88 13.52 -6.75
N THR A 135 -10.41 14.53 -7.50
CA THR A 135 -10.91 15.93 -7.53
C THR A 135 -12.38 16.09 -7.96
N GLY A 136 -13.24 15.07 -7.77
CA GLY A 136 -14.69 15.16 -7.91
C GLY A 136 -15.53 14.70 -6.71
N ILE A 137 -14.98 14.06 -5.66
CA ILE A 137 -15.83 13.38 -4.64
C ILE A 137 -15.58 13.83 -3.18
N VAL A 138 -14.49 14.51 -2.88
CA VAL A 138 -14.31 15.13 -1.54
C VAL A 138 -14.13 16.63 -1.73
N PRO A 139 -14.91 17.49 -1.05
CA PRO A 139 -14.72 18.93 -1.13
C PRO A 139 -13.32 19.28 -0.60
N THR A 140 -12.36 19.47 -1.51
CA THR A 140 -11.11 20.14 -1.18
C THR A 140 -11.46 21.61 -1.01
N SER A 141 -11.73 22.02 0.22
CA SER A 141 -11.81 23.43 0.57
C SER A 141 -10.39 24.01 0.47
N ASN A 142 -10.01 24.45 -0.74
CA ASN A 142 -8.71 25.08 -1.02
C ASN A 142 -8.51 26.43 -0.31
N ASN A 143 -9.32 26.75 0.71
CA ASN A 143 -9.34 28.02 1.44
C ASN A 143 -9.56 27.85 2.96
N ILE A 144 -9.27 26.67 3.55
CA ILE A 144 -9.22 26.57 5.02
C ILE A 144 -7.82 27.02 5.48
N PRO A 145 -7.70 28.10 6.28
CA PRO A 145 -6.43 28.45 6.92
C PRO A 145 -5.87 27.22 7.64
N SER A 146 -4.57 26.93 7.49
CA SER A 146 -3.96 25.82 8.23
C SER A 146 -4.24 26.02 9.71
N PRO A 147 -5.02 25.13 10.36
CA PRO A 147 -5.34 25.29 11.76
C PRO A 147 -4.05 25.16 12.58
N ILE A 148 -3.92 25.97 13.63
CA ILE A 148 -2.82 25.83 14.58
C ILE A 148 -3.11 24.60 15.43
N TYR A 149 -2.28 23.58 15.29
CA TYR A 149 -2.40 22.36 16.07
C TYR A 149 -1.63 22.47 17.39
N PRO A 150 -2.11 21.81 18.46
CA PRO A 150 -1.40 21.77 19.74
C PRO A 150 -0.15 20.87 19.71
N VAL A 151 0.08 20.16 18.61
CA VAL A 151 1.22 19.27 18.38
C VAL A 151 1.78 19.50 16.97
N PRO A 152 3.08 19.21 16.73
CA PRO A 152 3.65 19.23 15.38
C PRO A 152 2.91 18.28 14.42
N ASP A 153 2.88 18.63 13.13
CA ASP A 153 2.39 17.77 12.06
C ASP A 153 3.58 17.26 11.21
N ASP A 154 4.07 16.07 11.54
CA ASP A 154 5.26 15.47 10.91
C ASP A 154 4.95 14.83 9.55
N ARG A 155 3.67 14.79 9.14
CA ARG A 155 3.22 14.05 7.96
C ARG A 155 3.97 14.47 6.68
N GLU A 156 4.16 15.76 6.46
CA GLU A 156 4.88 16.25 5.28
C GLU A 156 6.37 15.85 5.31
N ALA A 157 7.02 15.96 6.46
CA ALA A 157 8.41 15.58 6.63
C ALA A 157 8.63 14.07 6.40
N VAL A 158 7.76 13.23 6.96
CA VAL A 158 7.79 11.78 6.76
C VAL A 158 7.53 11.42 5.30
N ARG A 159 6.53 12.05 4.65
CA ARG A 159 6.25 11.85 3.23
C ARG A 159 7.46 12.19 2.36
N ASN A 160 8.08 13.34 2.61
CA ASN A 160 9.24 13.79 1.84
C ASN A 160 10.43 12.85 2.05
N ALA A 161 10.73 12.44 3.28
CA ALA A 161 11.78 11.46 3.54
C ALA A 161 11.56 10.14 2.77
N ILE A 162 10.32 9.64 2.74
CA ILE A 162 9.97 8.44 1.96
C ILE A 162 10.18 8.70 0.46
N LEU A 163 9.66 9.81 -0.09
CA LEU A 163 9.77 10.14 -1.52
C LEU A 163 11.17 10.57 -1.95
N ASP A 164 12.07 10.92 -1.04
CA ASP A 164 13.45 11.26 -1.38
C ASP A 164 14.37 10.04 -1.38
N ALA A 165 14.03 8.99 -0.61
CA ALA A 165 14.82 7.77 -0.54
C ALA A 165 14.95 7.06 -1.92
N ASN A 166 15.95 6.20 -2.05
CA ASN A 166 16.13 5.28 -3.19
C ASN A 166 15.76 3.85 -2.80
N ALA A 167 15.89 3.53 -1.52
CA ALA A 167 15.41 2.27 -0.95
C ALA A 167 14.76 2.48 0.41
N LEU A 168 13.87 1.56 0.76
CA LEU A 168 13.20 1.51 2.06
C LEU A 168 13.56 0.20 2.78
N ILE A 169 13.74 0.24 4.09
CA ILE A 169 13.81 -0.97 4.92
C ILE A 169 12.78 -0.86 6.04
N PHE A 170 11.74 -1.68 6.00
CA PHE A 170 10.79 -1.76 7.11
C PHE A 170 11.28 -2.76 8.14
N SER A 171 11.30 -2.35 9.41
CA SER A 171 11.59 -3.23 10.54
C SER A 171 10.51 -3.09 11.60
N SER A 172 9.66 -4.10 11.70
CA SER A 172 8.45 -4.04 12.52
C SER A 172 8.44 -5.10 13.63
N ALA A 173 7.88 -4.79 14.79
CA ALA A 173 7.37 -5.83 15.69
C ALA A 173 6.14 -6.51 15.06
N VAL A 174 5.72 -7.65 15.61
CA VAL A 174 4.46 -8.33 15.27
C VAL A 174 3.55 -8.32 16.50
N TYR A 175 2.42 -7.62 16.40
CA TYR A 175 1.33 -7.62 17.39
C TYR A 175 0.08 -8.22 16.74
N SER A 176 -0.47 -9.27 17.36
CA SER A 176 -1.67 -9.96 16.87
C SER A 176 -1.58 -10.32 15.38
N HIS A 177 -0.60 -11.16 15.02
CA HIS A 177 -0.33 -11.69 13.67
C HIS A 177 0.26 -10.71 12.63
N GLN A 178 0.32 -9.41 12.90
CA GLN A 178 0.72 -8.40 11.91
C GLN A 178 1.55 -7.25 12.51
N PRO A 179 2.12 -6.34 11.69
CA PRO A 179 2.73 -5.11 12.18
C PRO A 179 1.77 -4.28 13.05
N PRO A 180 2.27 -3.59 14.09
CA PRO A 180 1.48 -2.61 14.85
C PRO A 180 0.76 -1.61 13.96
N GLY A 181 -0.52 -1.36 14.25
CA GLY A 181 -1.41 -0.53 13.41
C GLY A 181 -0.97 0.93 13.24
N ALA A 182 -0.11 1.45 14.13
CA ALA A 182 0.47 2.79 13.99
C ALA A 182 1.19 2.99 12.64
N LEU A 183 1.84 1.94 12.12
CA LEU A 183 2.48 1.99 10.80
C LEU A 183 1.46 2.25 9.69
N LYS A 184 0.37 1.49 9.67
CA LYS A 184 -0.70 1.68 8.68
C LYS A 184 -1.35 3.06 8.84
N ALA A 185 -1.63 3.46 10.07
CA ALA A 185 -2.25 4.75 10.37
C ALA A 185 -1.39 5.93 9.89
N VAL A 186 -0.08 5.92 10.13
CA VAL A 186 0.82 6.96 9.63
C VAL A 186 0.81 6.97 8.10
N LEU A 187 1.08 5.82 7.47
CA LEU A 187 1.21 5.74 6.01
C LEU A 187 -0.09 6.10 5.27
N ASP A 188 -1.26 5.73 5.78
CA ASP A 188 -2.55 6.06 5.15
C ASP A 188 -2.83 7.57 5.13
N THR A 189 -2.18 8.34 6.00
CA THR A 189 -2.33 9.81 6.02
C THR A 189 -1.38 10.54 5.06
N ILE A 190 -0.38 9.84 4.49
CA ILE A 190 0.71 10.45 3.70
C ILE A 190 1.01 9.74 2.38
N LEU A 191 0.46 8.55 2.17
CA LEU A 191 0.55 7.72 0.97
C LEU A 191 -0.87 7.30 0.53
N GLY A 192 -0.95 6.54 -0.58
CA GLY A 192 -2.20 6.04 -1.13
C GLY A 192 -2.47 6.62 -2.52
N PRO A 193 -3.73 6.90 -2.90
CA PRO A 193 -4.09 7.25 -4.29
C PRO A 193 -3.44 8.56 -4.79
N PHE A 194 -3.06 9.47 -3.88
CA PHE A 194 -2.36 10.71 -4.22
C PHE A 194 -0.83 10.55 -4.31
N ALA A 195 -0.29 9.41 -3.87
CA ALA A 195 1.11 9.04 -3.98
C ALA A 195 1.27 7.76 -4.82
N ASP A 196 0.38 7.57 -5.80
CA ASP A 196 0.33 6.35 -6.62
C ASP A 196 1.22 6.47 -7.85
N ALA A 197 2.23 5.61 -7.93
CA ALA A 197 3.22 5.59 -8.99
C ALA A 197 2.61 5.24 -10.35
N SER A 198 1.63 4.33 -10.41
CA SER A 198 0.94 4.03 -11.67
C SER A 198 0.18 5.25 -12.20
N MET A 199 -0.43 6.06 -11.32
CA MET A 199 -1.10 7.30 -11.73
C MET A 199 -0.08 8.30 -12.28
N ALA A 200 1.05 8.44 -11.57
CA ALA A 200 2.16 9.30 -12.02
C ALA A 200 2.70 8.87 -13.39
N HIS A 201 2.93 7.57 -13.61
CA HIS A 201 3.38 7.02 -14.89
C HIS A 201 2.38 7.31 -16.01
N ARG A 202 1.08 7.11 -15.76
CA ARG A 202 0.02 7.37 -16.72
C ARG A 202 -0.06 8.85 -17.10
N PHE A 203 0.03 9.75 -16.12
CA PHE A 203 0.06 11.20 -16.34
C PHE A 203 1.28 11.62 -17.16
N ALA A 204 2.48 11.17 -16.75
CA ALA A 204 3.73 11.48 -17.45
C ALA A 204 3.71 10.98 -18.91
N ALA A 205 3.28 9.73 -19.14
CA ALA A 205 3.19 9.16 -20.47
C ALA A 205 2.13 9.85 -21.35
N GLY A 206 1.01 10.27 -20.76
CA GLY A 206 -0.01 11.06 -21.44
C GLY A 206 0.50 12.42 -21.88
N GLN A 207 1.15 13.16 -20.97
CA GLN A 207 1.76 14.46 -21.24
C GLN A 207 2.84 14.37 -22.32
N ALA A 208 3.71 13.36 -22.27
CA ALA A 208 4.74 13.13 -23.27
C ALA A 208 4.18 12.86 -24.68
N ARG A 209 2.96 12.33 -24.77
CA ARG A 209 2.26 12.08 -26.05
C ARG A 209 1.37 13.25 -26.50
N GLY A 210 1.34 14.36 -25.76
CA GLY A 210 0.47 15.50 -26.07
C GLY A 210 -1.02 15.22 -25.86
N ASP A 211 -1.37 14.27 -24.99
CA ASP A 211 -2.77 13.96 -24.68
C ASP A 211 -3.38 15.05 -23.79
N GLU A 212 -4.25 15.87 -24.37
CA GLU A 212 -4.93 16.99 -23.70
C GLU A 212 -5.64 16.58 -22.40
N ARG A 213 -6.02 15.30 -22.24
CA ARG A 213 -6.65 14.79 -21.02
C ARG A 213 -5.74 14.89 -19.79
N TYR A 214 -4.43 14.89 -20.00
CA TYR A 214 -3.42 14.89 -18.94
C TYR A 214 -2.59 16.17 -18.90
N ALA A 215 -2.88 17.16 -19.77
CA ALA A 215 -2.10 18.39 -19.88
C ALA A 215 -1.96 19.13 -18.53
N ASP A 216 -3.05 19.20 -17.76
CA ASP A 216 -3.10 19.88 -16.46
C ASP A 216 -2.90 18.93 -15.26
N ALA A 217 -2.62 17.65 -15.50
CA ALA A 217 -2.45 16.67 -14.43
C ALA A 217 -1.19 16.96 -13.62
N LYS A 218 -1.35 17.11 -12.29
CA LYS A 218 -0.26 17.34 -11.35
C LYS A 218 0.06 16.08 -10.56
N PHE A 219 1.34 15.77 -10.43
CA PHE A 219 1.84 14.70 -9.57
C PHE A 219 3.25 15.04 -9.09
N ASP A 220 3.69 14.37 -8.03
CA ASP A 220 5.04 14.51 -7.51
C ASP A 220 6.00 13.66 -8.39
N PRO A 221 6.98 14.27 -9.10
CA PRO A 221 7.83 13.54 -10.04
C PRO A 221 8.69 12.46 -9.37
N ARG A 222 8.89 12.54 -8.03
CA ARG A 222 9.58 11.50 -7.26
C ARG A 222 8.85 10.16 -7.25
N LEU A 223 7.57 10.11 -7.63
CA LEU A 223 6.78 8.89 -7.77
C LEU A 223 7.18 8.06 -8.99
N LEU A 224 7.89 8.64 -9.98
CA LEU A 224 8.43 7.92 -11.12
C LEU A 224 9.78 7.24 -10.80
N ARG A 225 10.31 7.45 -9.59
CA ARG A 225 11.60 6.89 -9.17
C ARG A 225 11.47 5.40 -8.91
N HIS A 226 12.35 4.61 -9.51
CA HIS A 226 12.51 3.20 -9.15
C HIS A 226 13.04 3.05 -7.72
N ARG A 227 12.39 2.16 -6.97
CA ARG A 227 12.70 1.90 -5.57
C ARG A 227 12.81 0.41 -5.32
N VAL A 228 13.70 0.05 -4.41
CA VAL A 228 13.75 -1.29 -3.84
C VAL A 228 13.38 -1.24 -2.36
N VAL A 229 12.86 -2.35 -1.83
CA VAL A 229 12.45 -2.45 -0.43
C VAL A 229 12.87 -3.78 0.19
N GLY A 230 13.31 -3.70 1.45
CA GLY A 230 13.55 -4.86 2.32
C GLY A 230 12.56 -4.89 3.48
N PHE A 231 12.12 -6.09 3.88
CA PHE A 231 11.19 -6.28 4.99
C PHE A 231 11.78 -7.13 6.12
N MET A 232 11.71 -6.62 7.34
CA MET A 232 12.01 -7.36 8.56
C MET A 232 10.82 -7.26 9.52
N ALA A 233 10.41 -8.39 10.06
CA ALA A 233 9.46 -8.46 11.15
C ALA A 233 10.03 -9.25 12.32
N VAL A 234 9.69 -8.87 13.56
CA VAL A 234 10.13 -9.56 14.78
C VAL A 234 8.91 -10.00 15.57
N ALA A 235 8.80 -11.29 15.82
CA ALA A 235 7.72 -11.91 16.56
C ALA A 235 8.22 -12.58 17.83
N GLY A 236 7.45 -12.44 18.91
CA GLY A 236 7.70 -13.17 20.15
C GLY A 236 7.43 -14.67 20.03
N SER A 237 6.43 -15.06 19.22
CA SER A 237 6.09 -16.47 18.98
C SER A 237 7.10 -17.14 18.04
N PRO A 238 7.51 -18.40 18.30
CA PRO A 238 8.26 -19.21 17.35
C PRO A 238 7.37 -19.79 16.23
N PHE A 239 6.04 -19.80 16.42
CA PHE A 239 5.10 -20.53 15.56
C PHE A 239 4.58 -19.68 14.39
N LEU A 240 4.52 -20.30 13.21
CA LEU A 240 4.02 -19.66 11.97
C LEU A 240 2.58 -19.16 12.09
N SER A 241 1.72 -19.88 12.82
CA SER A 241 0.31 -19.52 12.99
C SER A 241 0.12 -18.13 13.61
N GLN A 242 1.11 -17.63 14.35
CA GLN A 242 1.05 -16.35 15.05
C GLN A 242 1.67 -15.18 14.27
N ILE A 243 2.10 -15.40 13.02
CA ILE A 243 2.82 -14.39 12.21
C ILE A 243 2.41 -14.37 10.73
N THR A 244 1.32 -15.06 10.38
CA THR A 244 0.88 -15.29 8.99
C THR A 244 0.67 -14.01 8.18
N MET A 245 0.32 -12.90 8.84
CA MET A 245 0.06 -11.61 8.22
C MET A 245 1.23 -10.62 8.34
N ALA A 246 2.36 -11.03 8.95
CA ALA A 246 3.50 -10.14 9.16
C ALA A 246 4.05 -9.56 7.85
N LEU A 247 4.48 -10.43 6.93
CA LEU A 247 4.98 -10.02 5.62
C LEU A 247 3.86 -9.57 4.67
N PRO A 248 2.70 -10.28 4.56
CA PRO A 248 1.60 -9.80 3.72
C PRO A 248 1.18 -8.35 4.00
N THR A 249 1.11 -7.96 5.28
CA THR A 249 0.79 -6.57 5.64
C THR A 249 1.94 -5.62 5.30
N LEU A 250 3.21 -5.99 5.48
CA LEU A 250 4.34 -5.14 5.08
C LEU A 250 4.38 -4.86 3.58
N HIS A 251 4.01 -5.83 2.73
CA HIS A 251 3.89 -5.63 1.28
C HIS A 251 2.88 -4.54 0.90
N GLN A 252 1.84 -4.33 1.71
CA GLN A 252 0.84 -3.28 1.44
C GLN A 252 1.38 -1.88 1.75
N MET A 253 2.42 -1.75 2.59
CA MET A 253 2.88 -0.46 3.09
C MET A 253 3.49 0.43 1.98
N PRO A 254 4.41 -0.07 1.12
CA PRO A 254 4.94 0.71 0.00
C PRO A 254 4.15 0.49 -1.31
N TYR A 255 2.96 -0.12 -1.27
CA TYR A 255 2.23 -0.57 -2.46
C TYR A 255 2.08 0.52 -3.54
N CYS A 256 1.65 1.72 -3.15
CA CYS A 256 1.45 2.85 -4.06
C CYS A 256 2.75 3.35 -4.70
N LEU A 257 3.92 3.12 -4.08
CA LEU A 257 5.21 3.60 -4.57
C LEU A 257 5.81 2.72 -5.68
N HIS A 258 5.17 1.58 -5.99
CA HIS A 258 5.68 0.58 -6.94
C HIS A 258 7.16 0.21 -6.67
N ALA A 259 7.46 -0.09 -5.41
CA ALA A 259 8.80 -0.50 -4.98
C ALA A 259 8.98 -2.02 -5.13
N LYS A 260 10.12 -2.45 -5.69
CA LYS A 260 10.48 -3.87 -5.84
C LYS A 260 10.95 -4.44 -4.51
N VAL A 261 10.32 -5.51 -4.06
CA VAL A 261 10.77 -6.24 -2.86
C VAL A 261 11.98 -7.09 -3.22
N VAL A 262 13.10 -6.89 -2.55
CA VAL A 262 14.37 -7.55 -2.88
C VAL A 262 14.86 -8.50 -1.79
N ASP A 263 14.36 -8.37 -0.56
CA ASP A 263 14.60 -9.33 0.52
C ASP A 263 13.53 -9.17 1.61
N GLN A 264 13.19 -10.26 2.29
CA GLN A 264 12.25 -10.26 3.41
C GLN A 264 12.52 -11.38 4.42
N ILE A 265 12.23 -11.12 5.70
CA ILE A 265 12.33 -12.13 6.76
C ILE A 265 11.44 -11.81 7.97
N VAL A 266 10.97 -12.88 8.65
CA VAL A 266 10.41 -12.80 10.00
C VAL A 266 11.34 -13.49 11.01
N PHE A 267 11.87 -12.73 11.97
CA PHE A 267 12.60 -13.25 13.13
C PHE A 267 11.60 -13.71 14.18
N ARG A 268 11.63 -15.00 14.53
CA ARG A 268 10.63 -15.64 15.40
C ARG A 268 11.24 -16.06 16.73
N GLY A 269 10.46 -16.01 17.81
CA GLY A 269 10.91 -16.41 19.15
C GLY A 269 11.62 -15.32 19.95
N PHE A 270 11.48 -14.04 19.58
CA PHE A 270 12.20 -12.93 20.20
C PHE A 270 11.22 -11.92 20.83
N ALA A 271 10.69 -12.26 22.01
CA ALA A 271 9.61 -11.50 22.66
C ALA A 271 10.10 -10.28 23.46
N VAL A 272 11.27 -10.38 24.11
CA VAL A 272 11.80 -9.36 25.01
C VAL A 272 12.74 -8.41 24.24
N PRO A 273 12.73 -7.08 24.49
CA PRO A 273 13.71 -6.17 23.91
C PRO A 273 15.16 -6.64 24.11
N GLY A 274 15.95 -6.62 23.04
CA GLY A 274 17.34 -7.10 23.04
C GLY A 274 17.49 -8.61 22.83
N ALA A 275 16.43 -9.41 22.91
CA ALA A 275 16.52 -10.87 22.79
C ALA A 275 17.11 -11.36 21.46
N VAL A 276 17.03 -10.56 20.40
CA VAL A 276 17.68 -10.88 19.13
C VAL A 276 19.19 -11.04 19.28
N LEU A 277 19.82 -10.38 20.25
CA LEU A 277 21.26 -10.50 20.53
C LEU A 277 21.66 -11.83 21.18
N LEU A 278 20.70 -12.64 21.64
CA LEU A 278 21.00 -13.98 22.17
C LEU A 278 21.41 -14.97 21.08
N ASP A 279 21.08 -14.68 19.81
CA ASP A 279 21.45 -15.48 18.64
C ASP A 279 21.80 -14.55 17.47
N GLU A 280 22.78 -13.66 17.68
CA GLU A 280 23.26 -12.71 16.65
C GLU A 280 23.61 -13.39 15.33
N ALA A 281 24.01 -14.66 15.42
CA ALA A 281 24.32 -15.50 14.30
C ALA A 281 23.16 -15.67 13.32
N LYS A 282 21.95 -15.85 13.85
CA LYS A 282 20.73 -16.01 13.06
C LYS A 282 19.94 -14.71 12.90
N THR A 283 20.16 -13.72 13.77
CA THR A 283 19.39 -12.47 13.77
C THR A 283 20.18 -11.34 13.11
N VAL A 284 21.17 -10.77 13.81
CA VAL A 284 21.95 -9.61 13.39
C VAL A 284 22.62 -9.87 12.05
N ARG A 285 23.33 -10.99 11.89
CA ARG A 285 23.97 -11.34 10.61
C ARG A 285 22.99 -11.43 9.45
N ARG A 286 21.77 -11.91 9.71
CA ARG A 286 20.74 -12.02 8.66
C ARG A 286 20.13 -10.66 8.31
N ALA A 287 19.98 -9.76 9.28
CA ALA A 287 19.63 -8.37 9.04
C ALA A 287 20.72 -7.63 8.25
N GLU A 288 22.00 -7.88 8.54
CA GLU A 288 23.11 -7.34 7.75
C GLU A 288 23.09 -7.84 6.30
N VAL A 289 22.80 -9.14 6.07
CA VAL A 289 22.59 -9.69 4.71
C VAL A 289 21.47 -8.93 4.00
N LEU A 290 20.34 -8.68 4.68
CA LEU A 290 19.23 -7.93 4.10
C LEU A 290 19.65 -6.51 3.70
N GLY A 291 20.43 -5.82 4.55
CA GLY A 291 21.00 -4.53 4.22
C GLY A 291 21.86 -4.55 2.97
N ARG A 292 22.74 -5.55 2.83
CA ARG A 292 23.58 -5.74 1.63
C ARG A 292 22.77 -6.06 0.39
N ASN A 293 21.74 -6.89 0.52
CA ASN A 293 20.83 -7.21 -0.57
C ASN A 293 20.12 -5.95 -1.07
N VAL A 294 19.57 -5.13 -0.16
CA VAL A 294 18.89 -3.88 -0.50
C VAL A 294 19.81 -2.92 -1.25
N VAL A 295 21.01 -2.63 -0.72
CA VAL A 295 21.93 -1.69 -1.38
C VAL A 295 22.42 -2.22 -2.74
N SER A 296 22.61 -3.53 -2.90
CA SER A 296 23.03 -4.14 -4.17
C SER A 296 22.01 -4.01 -5.32
N GLN A 297 20.73 -3.82 -5.00
CA GLN A 297 19.65 -3.66 -5.97
C GLN A 297 19.23 -2.20 -6.15
N MET A 298 19.75 -1.29 -5.32
CA MET A 298 19.41 0.12 -5.38
C MET A 298 19.88 0.74 -6.71
N GLY A 299 19.03 1.58 -7.32
CA GLY A 299 19.31 2.21 -8.62
C GLY A 299 18.87 1.38 -9.84
N LYS A 300 18.51 0.11 -9.66
CA LYS A 300 17.92 -0.71 -10.74
C LYS A 300 16.44 -0.37 -10.93
N SER A 301 15.93 -0.58 -12.14
CA SER A 301 14.50 -0.54 -12.40
C SER A 301 13.74 -1.67 -11.68
N PHE A 302 12.42 -1.58 -11.63
CA PHE A 302 11.57 -2.60 -11.00
C PHE A 302 11.78 -3.99 -11.62
N ASP A 303 11.97 -4.05 -12.95
CA ASP A 303 12.12 -5.29 -13.70
C ASP A 303 13.55 -5.87 -13.63
N GLU A 304 14.56 -5.00 -13.50
CA GLU A 304 15.97 -5.42 -13.35
C GLU A 304 16.34 -5.84 -11.92
N ALA A 305 15.66 -5.29 -10.91
CA ALA A 305 15.89 -5.65 -9.52
C ALA A 305 15.36 -7.06 -9.23
N VAL A 306 16.21 -7.88 -8.60
CA VAL A 306 15.91 -9.29 -8.30
C VAL A 306 15.73 -9.52 -6.80
N PHE A 307 14.91 -10.50 -6.46
CA PHE A 307 14.77 -10.96 -5.07
C PHE A 307 15.95 -11.85 -4.68
N LEU A 308 16.64 -11.46 -3.61
CA LEU A 308 17.84 -12.09 -3.05
C LEU A 308 17.60 -12.72 -1.67
N GLY A 309 16.37 -12.62 -1.16
CA GLY A 309 15.97 -13.27 0.08
C GLY A 309 15.82 -14.79 -0.07
N GLU A 310 15.52 -15.45 1.05
CA GLU A 310 15.24 -16.88 1.07
C GLU A 310 13.94 -17.17 0.31
N ARG A 311 13.96 -18.16 -0.59
CA ARG A 311 12.78 -18.67 -1.30
C ARG A 311 12.55 -20.13 -0.96
N ARG A 312 11.29 -20.48 -0.78
CA ARG A 312 10.83 -21.86 -0.66
C ARG A 312 10.15 -22.28 -1.95
N GLU A 313 10.15 -23.59 -2.18
CA GLU A 313 9.35 -24.19 -3.25
C GLU A 313 7.88 -23.81 -3.09
N GLY A 314 7.25 -23.40 -4.19
CA GLY A 314 5.86 -22.93 -4.22
C GLY A 314 5.63 -21.48 -3.78
N ASP A 315 6.61 -20.74 -3.27
CA ASP A 315 6.43 -19.30 -3.00
C ASP A 315 6.00 -18.55 -4.28
N CYS A 316 5.04 -17.63 -4.16
CA CYS A 316 4.56 -16.81 -5.27
C CYS A 316 5.74 -16.11 -5.99
N PRO A 317 5.80 -16.14 -7.33
CA PRO A 317 6.93 -15.58 -8.08
C PRO A 317 7.04 -14.06 -7.96
N PHE A 318 5.96 -13.37 -7.56
CA PHE A 318 5.92 -11.90 -7.47
C PHE A 318 6.23 -11.40 -6.06
N CYS A 319 5.51 -11.86 -5.04
CA CYS A 319 5.69 -11.37 -3.66
C CYS A 319 6.61 -12.26 -2.81
N HIS A 320 6.99 -13.45 -3.32
CA HIS A 320 7.84 -14.42 -2.64
C HIS A 320 7.26 -14.93 -1.30
N LEU A 321 5.92 -15.01 -1.21
CA LEU A 321 5.20 -15.55 -0.06
C LEU A 321 4.32 -16.74 -0.49
N SER A 322 4.06 -17.65 0.46
CA SER A 322 3.28 -18.88 0.24
C SER A 322 1.84 -18.80 0.76
N THR A 323 1.33 -17.62 1.08
CA THR A 323 -0.04 -17.48 1.62
C THR A 323 -1.03 -17.37 0.47
N ILE A 324 -1.96 -18.33 0.41
CA ILE A 324 -2.90 -18.49 -0.69
C ILE A 324 -4.34 -18.50 -0.18
N GLU A 325 -5.24 -17.97 -0.98
CA GLU A 325 -6.68 -18.14 -0.88
C GLU A 325 -7.09 -19.22 -1.87
N VAL A 326 -7.88 -20.19 -1.42
CA VAL A 326 -8.53 -21.16 -2.31
C VAL A 326 -9.79 -20.50 -2.84
N ASP A 327 -9.90 -20.42 -4.17
CA ASP A 327 -11.08 -19.84 -4.80
C ASP A 327 -12.29 -20.75 -4.55
N TYR A 328 -13.47 -20.17 -4.34
CA TYR A 328 -14.70 -20.94 -4.08
C TYR A 328 -15.29 -21.55 -5.37
N THR A 329 -14.43 -21.88 -6.33
CA THR A 329 -14.76 -22.58 -7.57
C THR A 329 -14.85 -24.10 -7.32
N ARG A 330 -15.39 -24.85 -8.28
CA ARG A 330 -15.36 -26.32 -8.23
C ARG A 330 -13.98 -26.91 -8.51
N GLY A 331 -13.03 -26.10 -8.98
CA GLY A 331 -11.69 -26.52 -9.36
C GLY A 331 -10.70 -26.41 -8.20
N ASN A 332 -9.43 -26.32 -8.56
CA ASN A 332 -8.29 -26.23 -7.65
C ASN A 332 -7.59 -24.87 -7.75
N GLU A 333 -8.29 -23.85 -8.23
CA GLU A 333 -7.77 -22.51 -8.43
C GLU A 333 -7.46 -21.82 -7.10
N ILE A 334 -6.40 -21.03 -7.11
CA ILE A 334 -5.93 -20.27 -5.94
C ILE A 334 -5.52 -18.86 -6.34
N GLY A 335 -5.58 -17.95 -5.38
CA GLY A 335 -5.01 -16.60 -5.47
C GLY A 335 -3.96 -16.37 -4.38
N CYS A 336 -2.90 -15.66 -4.71
CA CYS A 336 -1.96 -15.19 -3.68
C CYS A 336 -2.62 -14.09 -2.84
N ILE A 337 -2.70 -14.26 -1.52
CA ILE A 337 -3.35 -13.28 -0.62
C ILE A 337 -2.63 -11.92 -0.64
N THR A 338 -1.33 -11.90 -0.94
CA THR A 338 -0.54 -10.67 -0.89
C THR A 338 -0.64 -9.83 -2.16
N CYS A 339 -0.66 -10.48 -3.33
CA CYS A 339 -0.58 -9.77 -4.61
C CYS A 339 -1.70 -10.14 -5.60
N GLY A 340 -2.58 -11.08 -5.29
CA GLY A 340 -3.67 -11.50 -6.19
C GLY A 340 -3.24 -12.43 -7.34
N HIS A 341 -1.95 -12.69 -7.52
CA HIS A 341 -1.47 -13.58 -8.59
C HIS A 341 -2.15 -14.96 -8.53
N ARG A 342 -2.54 -15.46 -9.70
CA ARG A 342 -3.39 -16.65 -9.84
C ARG A 342 -2.57 -17.91 -10.10
N GLY A 343 -3.13 -19.04 -9.69
CA GLY A 343 -2.57 -20.35 -9.95
C GLY A 343 -3.54 -21.46 -9.58
N ARG A 344 -3.01 -22.67 -9.39
CA ARG A 344 -3.77 -23.86 -8.99
C ARG A 344 -2.99 -24.75 -8.03
N LEU A 345 -3.67 -25.50 -7.18
CA LEU A 345 -3.05 -26.54 -6.37
C LEU A 345 -2.80 -27.80 -7.20
N VAL A 346 -1.57 -28.29 -7.22
CA VAL A 346 -1.19 -29.52 -7.90
C VAL A 346 -0.59 -30.50 -6.90
N VAL A 347 -0.74 -31.81 -7.19
CA VAL A 347 0.03 -32.86 -6.54
C VAL A 347 1.31 -33.04 -7.36
N GLY A 348 2.46 -32.76 -6.77
CA GLY A 348 3.77 -32.97 -7.39
C GLY A 348 4.14 -34.45 -7.49
N ASP A 349 5.18 -34.75 -8.27
CA ASP A 349 5.66 -36.13 -8.47
C ASP A 349 6.15 -36.79 -7.18
N ASP A 350 6.54 -35.98 -6.18
CA ASP A 350 6.92 -36.41 -4.83
C ASP A 350 5.71 -36.61 -3.88
N GLY A 351 4.50 -36.46 -4.40
CA GLY A 351 3.24 -36.56 -3.66
C GLY A 351 2.89 -35.32 -2.84
N ARG A 352 3.68 -34.23 -2.90
CA ARG A 352 3.37 -32.99 -2.15
C ARG A 352 2.33 -32.16 -2.87
N ILE A 353 1.41 -31.58 -2.11
CA ILE A 353 0.43 -30.62 -2.61
C ILE A 353 1.06 -29.22 -2.54
N GLY A 354 1.09 -28.50 -3.66
CA GLY A 354 1.66 -27.17 -3.73
C GLY A 354 1.05 -26.31 -4.84
N PRO A 355 1.31 -24.99 -4.83
CA PRO A 355 0.83 -24.09 -5.86
C PRO A 355 1.66 -24.25 -7.15
N LYS A 356 0.97 -24.34 -8.28
CA LYS A 356 1.48 -24.06 -9.62
C LYS A 356 0.92 -22.73 -10.08
N TRP A 357 1.79 -21.73 -10.21
CA TRP A 357 1.44 -20.37 -10.59
C TRP A 357 1.26 -20.23 -12.10
N ASP A 358 0.32 -19.38 -12.52
CA ASP A 358 0.03 -19.15 -13.94
C ASP A 358 1.05 -18.19 -14.57
N GLU A 359 1.18 -18.24 -15.91
CA GLU A 359 1.99 -17.30 -16.66
C GLU A 359 1.20 -15.99 -16.86
N GLY A 360 1.51 -14.94 -16.11
CA GLY A 360 0.84 -13.66 -16.29
C GLY A 360 1.04 -12.64 -15.18
N GLU A 361 1.48 -11.44 -15.56
CA GLU A 361 1.80 -10.36 -14.63
C GLU A 361 0.60 -9.47 -14.28
N LYS A 362 -0.45 -9.45 -15.12
CA LYS A 362 -1.59 -8.52 -15.01
C LYS A 362 -2.51 -8.76 -13.81
N GLU A 363 -2.53 -9.99 -13.29
CA GLU A 363 -3.33 -10.32 -12.10
C GLU A 363 -2.63 -9.92 -10.80
N SER A 364 -1.31 -9.71 -10.86
CA SER A 364 -0.53 -9.35 -9.68
C SER A 364 -0.58 -7.84 -9.45
N CYS A 365 -1.21 -7.40 -8.36
CA CYS A 365 -1.38 -5.98 -8.05
C CYS A 365 -0.06 -5.23 -7.71
N ILE A 366 1.06 -5.96 -7.58
CA ILE A 366 2.37 -5.35 -7.35
C ILE A 366 3.13 -5.03 -8.64
N THR A 367 2.74 -5.62 -9.79
CA THR A 367 3.33 -5.29 -11.11
C THR A 367 2.75 -3.99 -11.64
N MET A 368 3.46 -3.31 -12.54
CA MET A 368 2.91 -2.07 -13.14
C MET A 368 1.63 -2.38 -13.93
N ALA A 369 1.63 -3.46 -14.71
CA ALA A 369 0.49 -3.86 -15.50
C ALA A 369 -0.75 -4.17 -14.64
N GLY A 370 -0.59 -4.83 -13.49
CA GLY A 370 -1.70 -5.09 -12.56
C GLY A 370 -2.20 -3.81 -11.87
N LYS A 371 -1.31 -2.87 -11.55
CA LYS A 371 -1.70 -1.57 -11.02
C LYS A 371 -2.49 -0.73 -12.02
N GLU A 372 -2.03 -0.66 -13.27
CA GLU A 372 -2.75 0.03 -14.35
C GLU A 372 -4.13 -0.58 -14.59
N LYS A 373 -4.23 -1.92 -14.57
CA LYS A 373 -5.52 -2.61 -14.64
C LYS A 373 -6.43 -2.22 -13.49
N HIS A 374 -5.93 -2.22 -12.25
CA HIS A 374 -6.69 -1.82 -11.07
C HIS A 374 -7.21 -0.38 -11.18
N GLN A 375 -6.41 0.53 -11.75
CA GLN A 375 -6.87 1.89 -12.03
C GLN A 375 -8.01 1.91 -13.05
N ASP A 376 -7.91 1.13 -14.11
CA ASP A 376 -8.98 1.04 -15.12
C ASP A 376 -10.27 0.50 -14.51
N ASP A 377 -10.17 -0.50 -13.62
CA ASP A 377 -11.31 -1.06 -12.88
C ASP A 377 -11.99 0.02 -12.01
N ILE A 378 -11.20 0.80 -11.24
CA ILE A 378 -11.71 1.90 -10.41
C ILE A 378 -12.38 2.98 -11.28
N MET A 379 -11.71 3.41 -12.35
CA MET A 379 -12.23 4.48 -13.23
C MET A 379 -13.53 4.04 -13.92
N GLY A 380 -13.63 2.77 -14.30
CA GLY A 380 -14.86 2.17 -14.81
C GLY A 380 -15.99 2.18 -13.79
N ALA A 381 -15.70 1.79 -12.54
CA ALA A 381 -16.67 1.82 -11.44
C ALA A 381 -17.17 3.24 -11.16
N VAL A 382 -16.26 4.20 -10.97
CA VAL A 382 -16.58 5.61 -10.71
C VAL A 382 -17.43 6.21 -11.84
N ALA A 383 -17.07 5.95 -13.10
CA ALA A 383 -17.86 6.42 -14.25
C ALA A 383 -19.27 5.81 -14.28
N GLY A 384 -19.44 4.58 -13.81
CA GLY A 384 -20.74 3.93 -13.64
C GLY A 384 -21.56 4.53 -12.48
N GLU A 385 -20.90 4.82 -11.37
CA GLU A 385 -21.49 5.40 -10.15
C GLU A 385 -21.98 6.83 -10.38
N LEU A 386 -21.16 7.71 -10.96
CA LEU A 386 -21.53 9.12 -11.19
C LEU A 386 -22.77 9.29 -12.06
N LYS A 387 -23.05 8.35 -12.97
CA LYS A 387 -24.28 8.36 -13.78
C LYS A 387 -25.55 8.13 -12.96
N LYS A 388 -25.43 7.51 -11.78
CA LYS A 388 -26.55 7.04 -10.97
C LYS A 388 -26.56 7.67 -9.58
N ILE A 389 -25.50 8.33 -9.13
CA ILE A 389 -25.36 8.81 -7.75
C ILE A 389 -26.48 9.77 -7.32
N GLU A 390 -27.01 10.58 -8.24
CA GLU A 390 -28.14 11.48 -7.94
C GLU A 390 -29.41 10.69 -7.55
N THR A 391 -29.59 9.46 -8.05
CA THR A 391 -30.77 8.62 -7.74
C THR A 391 -30.83 8.16 -6.29
N VAL A 392 -29.72 8.25 -5.55
CA VAL A 392 -29.63 7.86 -4.14
C VAL A 392 -29.50 9.04 -3.18
N LYS A 393 -29.60 10.29 -3.68
CA LYS A 393 -29.40 11.50 -2.89
C LYS A 393 -30.37 11.59 -1.70
N GLU A 394 -31.66 11.39 -1.92
CA GLU A 394 -32.67 11.43 -0.85
C GLU A 394 -32.39 10.38 0.24
N LYS A 395 -32.00 9.16 -0.18
CA LYS A 395 -31.62 8.09 0.76
C LYS A 395 -30.34 8.43 1.53
N LYS A 396 -29.36 9.08 0.88
CA LYS A 396 -28.15 9.56 1.58
C LYS A 396 -28.52 10.60 2.64
N GLU A 397 -29.38 11.55 2.31
CA GLU A 397 -29.87 12.56 3.25
C GLU A 397 -30.67 11.94 4.40
N GLU A 398 -31.42 10.85 4.15
CA GLU A 398 -32.05 10.06 5.22
C GLU A 398 -31.00 9.51 6.19
N TRP A 399 -29.92 8.90 5.71
CA TRP A 399 -28.82 8.42 6.55
C TRP A 399 -28.06 9.55 7.26
N ASP A 400 -27.87 10.71 6.62
CA ASP A 400 -27.24 11.88 7.24
C ASP A 400 -28.06 12.41 8.44
N ARG A 401 -29.38 12.22 8.42
CA ARG A 401 -30.29 12.58 9.52
C ARG A 401 -30.31 11.57 10.67
N VAL A 402 -29.80 10.35 10.45
CA VAL A 402 -29.75 9.30 11.49
C VAL A 402 -28.78 9.75 12.59
N SER A 403 -29.34 10.05 13.78
CA SER A 403 -28.55 10.39 14.96
C SER A 403 -28.38 9.17 15.86
N ILE A 404 -27.14 8.71 15.99
CA ILE A 404 -26.75 7.65 16.93
C ILE A 404 -25.80 8.28 17.95
N PRO A 405 -26.01 8.08 19.27
CA PRO A 405 -25.10 8.60 20.28
C PRO A 405 -23.68 8.11 20.05
N ARG A 406 -22.72 9.04 20.07
CA ARG A 406 -21.28 8.69 20.06
C ARG A 406 -20.88 8.16 21.44
N ALA A 407 -19.97 7.20 21.46
CA ALA A 407 -19.33 6.79 22.72
C ALA A 407 -18.62 7.99 23.35
N GLN A 408 -18.80 8.17 24.66
CA GLN A 408 -18.09 9.19 25.42
C GLN A 408 -16.62 8.79 25.52
N ILE A 409 -15.75 9.57 24.89
CA ILE A 409 -14.30 9.38 24.96
C ILE A 409 -13.64 10.73 25.29
N PRO A 410 -12.68 10.76 26.23
CA PRO A 410 -12.10 12.03 26.71
C PRO A 410 -11.52 12.91 25.60
N SER A 411 -11.04 12.31 24.51
CA SER A 411 -10.46 13.02 23.38
C SER A 411 -11.48 13.82 22.55
N LEU A 412 -12.78 13.54 22.68
CA LEU A 412 -13.88 14.28 22.03
C LEU A 412 -14.50 15.33 22.97
N ASP A 413 -14.39 15.13 24.29
CA ASP A 413 -14.90 16.06 25.30
C ASP A 413 -13.90 17.18 25.62
N ALA A 414 -12.64 16.98 25.27
CA ALA A 414 -11.63 18.03 25.30
C ALA A 414 -12.02 19.13 24.30
N LYS A 415 -12.53 20.26 24.81
CA LYS A 415 -12.58 21.53 24.06
C LYS A 415 -11.15 21.89 23.71
N LEU A 416 -10.74 21.59 22.48
CA LEU A 416 -9.47 22.05 21.91
C LEU A 416 -9.57 23.54 21.57
#